data_AF-A0A954PCG2-F1
#
_entry.id   AF-A0A954PCG2-F1
#
_cell.length_a   1.000
_cell.length_b   1.000
_cell.length_c   1.000
_cell.angle_alpha   90.00
_cell.angle_beta   90.00
_cell.angle_gamma   90.00
#
_symmetry.space_group_name_H-M   'P 1'
#
loop_
_entity.id
_entity.type
_entity.pdbx_description
1 polymer ?
#
loop_
_entity_poly.entity_id
_entity_poly.type
_entity_poly.pdbx_seq_one_letter_code
_entity_poly.pdbx_strand_id
1 'polypeptide(L)'
;MIPNTYRERRTWLQDVREVKGWTLKVYGICAAGSMIESATFESALIYVARNVSWPDHHTRFGFVTIHVGEEAVWLLVDIWVDEILRHFLYRASLSAPCEFGPGPGDGSMACVWEMAVLTHERNAWVSHVLSHPMEPDYEAYLNDSLKIASE
;
A
#
# COMPACT_ATOMS: atom_id res chain seq x y z
N MET A 1 28.20 -5.62 15.11
CA MET A 1 26.97 -5.29 14.35
C MET A 1 25.82 -5.49 15.30
N ILE A 2 25.07 -4.45 15.63
CA ILE A 2 23.84 -4.60 16.43
C ILE A 2 22.81 -5.24 15.50
N PRO A 3 22.14 -6.34 15.89
CA PRO A 3 21.10 -6.93 15.06
C PRO A 3 19.96 -5.92 14.83
N ASN A 4 19.28 -6.03 13.68
CA ASN A 4 18.08 -5.24 13.42
C ASN A 4 17.07 -5.49 14.54
N THR A 5 16.71 -4.44 15.27
CA THR A 5 15.71 -4.50 16.33
C THR A 5 14.39 -3.99 15.77
N TYR A 6 13.33 -4.73 16.05
CA TYR A 6 11.99 -4.29 15.68
C TYR A 6 11.61 -3.06 16.51
N ARG A 7 11.09 -2.05 15.83
CA ARG A 7 10.41 -0.89 16.41
C ARG A 7 9.15 -0.64 15.60
N GLU A 8 8.05 -0.31 16.25
CA GLU A 8 6.84 0.04 15.53
C GLU A 8 7.07 1.25 14.63
N ARG A 9 6.45 1.23 13.45
CA ARG A 9 6.43 2.36 12.53
C ARG A 9 5.01 2.89 12.48
N ARG A 10 4.88 4.21 12.39
CA ARG A 10 3.58 4.85 12.23
C ARG A 10 2.99 4.36 10.92
N THR A 11 1.78 3.83 10.98
CA THR A 11 1.02 3.38 9.80
C THR A 11 -0.36 4.04 9.83
N TRP A 12 -0.78 4.62 8.72
CA TRP A 12 -2.08 5.29 8.63
C TRP A 12 -2.64 5.21 7.21
N LEU A 13 -3.97 5.22 7.11
CA LEU A 13 -4.66 5.55 5.88
C LEU A 13 -4.54 7.06 5.63
N GLN A 14 -3.91 7.43 4.52
CA GLN A 14 -3.78 8.81 4.07
C GLN A 14 -5.09 9.30 3.43
N ASP A 15 -5.61 8.55 2.47
CA ASP A 15 -6.87 8.81 1.77
C ASP A 15 -7.34 7.55 1.00
N VAL A 16 -8.51 7.67 0.34
CA VAL A 16 -9.00 6.72 -0.67
C VAL A 16 -9.04 7.45 -2.00
N ARG A 17 -8.43 6.86 -3.04
CA ARG A 17 -8.21 7.54 -4.33
C ARG A 17 -8.64 6.67 -5.49
N GLU A 18 -9.26 7.31 -6.48
CA GLU A 18 -9.52 6.67 -7.77
C GLU A 18 -8.31 6.81 -8.70
N VAL A 19 -7.84 5.69 -9.24
CA VAL A 19 -6.75 5.61 -10.22
C VAL A 19 -7.16 4.67 -11.34
N LYS A 20 -7.28 5.18 -12.56
CA LYS A 20 -7.65 4.36 -13.75
C LYS A 20 -8.94 3.54 -13.56
N GLY A 21 -9.92 4.08 -12.83
CA GLY A 21 -11.18 3.39 -12.52
C GLY A 21 -11.11 2.36 -11.39
N TRP A 22 -9.96 2.28 -10.71
CA TRP A 22 -9.76 1.49 -9.49
C TRP A 22 -9.79 2.37 -8.26
N THR A 23 -10.48 1.93 -7.21
CA THR A 23 -10.53 2.59 -5.91
C THR A 23 -9.47 2.01 -4.99
N LEU A 24 -8.49 2.82 -4.62
CA LEU A 24 -7.32 2.41 -3.85
C LEU A 24 -7.30 3.09 -2.48
N LYS A 25 -7.16 2.31 -1.42
CA LYS A 25 -6.74 2.85 -0.12
C LYS A 25 -5.27 3.20 -0.17
N VAL A 26 -4.89 4.41 0.25
CA VAL A 26 -3.50 4.85 0.22
C VAL A 26 -2.97 4.89 1.63
N TYR A 27 -1.99 4.06 1.92
CA TYR A 27 -1.34 3.94 3.22
C TYR A 27 0.02 4.62 3.24
N GLY A 28 0.32 5.28 4.36
CA GLY A 28 1.65 5.78 4.69
C GLY A 28 2.30 4.95 5.79
N ILE A 29 3.61 4.68 5.67
CA ILE A 29 4.43 4.07 6.71
C ILE A 29 5.72 4.88 6.88
N CYS A 30 6.07 5.26 8.11
CA CYS A 30 7.38 5.86 8.39
C CYS A 30 7.83 5.63 9.85
N ALA A 31 9.12 5.79 10.10
CA ALA A 31 9.65 5.81 11.47
C ALA A 31 9.04 6.96 12.30
N ALA A 32 9.05 6.82 13.63
CA ALA A 32 8.64 7.87 14.54
C ALA A 32 9.41 9.18 14.25
N GLY A 33 8.71 10.32 14.27
CA GLY A 33 9.27 11.64 13.97
C GLY A 33 9.58 11.90 12.48
N SER A 34 9.43 10.91 11.60
CA SER A 34 9.53 11.10 10.16
C SER A 34 8.17 11.51 9.56
N MET A 35 8.20 12.02 8.34
CA MET A 35 7.00 12.43 7.59
C MET A 35 7.15 12.04 6.13
N ILE A 36 6.02 11.75 5.49
CA ILE A 36 5.92 11.58 4.04
C ILE A 36 5.27 12.84 3.50
N GLU A 37 5.95 13.54 2.61
CA GLU A 37 5.41 14.76 2.01
C GLU A 37 4.24 14.46 1.08
N SER A 38 3.25 15.36 1.01
CA SER A 38 2.11 15.20 0.10
C SER A 38 2.55 15.03 -1.37
N ALA A 39 3.63 15.69 -1.77
CA ALA A 39 4.21 15.55 -3.11
C ALA A 39 4.66 14.10 -3.40
N THR A 40 5.17 13.39 -2.39
CA THR A 40 5.55 11.98 -2.52
C THR A 40 4.32 11.11 -2.78
N PHE A 41 3.22 11.30 -2.04
CA PHE A 41 1.97 10.58 -2.32
C PHE A 41 1.44 10.85 -3.74
N GLU A 42 1.38 12.11 -4.16
CA GLU A 42 0.88 12.45 -5.51
C GLU A 42 1.76 11.88 -6.62
N SER A 43 3.09 11.98 -6.48
CA SER A 43 4.04 11.39 -7.43
C SER A 43 3.92 9.86 -7.50
N ALA A 44 3.69 9.20 -6.36
CA ALA A 44 3.45 7.76 -6.31
C ALA A 44 2.20 7.39 -7.11
N LEU A 45 1.06 8.05 -6.86
CA LEU A 45 -0.19 7.76 -7.58
C LEU A 45 -0.08 8.04 -9.09
N ILE A 46 0.65 9.09 -9.49
CA ILE A 46 0.96 9.35 -10.91
C ILE A 46 1.77 8.21 -11.51
N TYR A 47 2.78 7.70 -10.78
CA TYR A 47 3.61 6.60 -11.23
C TYR A 47 2.81 5.29 -11.32
N VAL A 48 2.00 4.98 -10.30
CA VAL A 48 1.09 3.82 -10.26
C VAL A 48 0.15 3.83 -11.45
N ALA A 49 -0.49 4.96 -11.75
CA ALA A 49 -1.41 5.12 -12.87
C ALA A 49 -0.78 4.79 -14.25
N ARG A 50 0.53 4.94 -14.37
CA ARG A 50 1.28 4.73 -15.62
C ARG A 50 1.89 3.33 -15.74
N ASN A 51 2.30 2.73 -14.62
CA ASN A 51 3.17 1.54 -14.65
C ASN A 51 2.48 0.26 -14.17
N VAL A 52 1.34 0.37 -13.49
CA VAL A 52 0.56 -0.81 -13.09
C VAL A 52 -0.30 -1.29 -14.26
N SER A 53 -0.37 -2.61 -14.42
CA SER A 53 -1.30 -3.25 -15.35
C SER A 53 -2.67 -3.34 -14.70
N TRP A 54 -3.66 -2.67 -15.30
CA TRP A 54 -5.04 -2.63 -14.82
C TRP A 54 -5.89 -3.59 -15.65
N PRO A 55 -6.19 -4.80 -15.14
CA PRO A 55 -7.07 -5.71 -15.85
C PRO A 55 -8.48 -5.15 -15.91
N ASP A 56 -9.22 -5.48 -16.98
CA ASP A 56 -10.67 -5.31 -16.95
C ASP A 56 -11.25 -6.34 -15.99
N HIS A 57 -11.79 -5.85 -14.88
CA HIS A 57 -12.31 -6.67 -13.81
C HIS A 57 -13.53 -6.00 -13.17
N HIS A 58 -14.44 -6.83 -12.66
CA HIS A 58 -15.69 -6.35 -12.09
C HIS A 58 -15.47 -5.72 -10.70
N THR A 59 -14.61 -6.32 -9.86
CA THR A 59 -14.07 -5.65 -8.68
C THR A 59 -12.85 -4.82 -9.07
N ARG A 60 -12.87 -3.52 -8.74
CA ARG A 60 -11.77 -2.59 -9.01
C ARG A 60 -11.32 -1.92 -7.71
N PHE A 61 -10.84 -2.75 -6.79
CA PHE A 61 -10.39 -2.33 -5.46
C PHE A 61 -8.97 -2.79 -5.19
N GLY A 62 -8.26 -2.03 -4.38
CA GLY A 62 -6.92 -2.37 -3.96
C GLY A 62 -6.40 -1.38 -2.93
N PHE A 63 -5.10 -1.41 -2.72
CA PHE A 63 -4.40 -0.50 -1.84
C PHE A 63 -2.98 -0.23 -2.33
N VAL A 64 -2.46 0.91 -1.89
CA VAL A 64 -1.11 1.37 -2.20
C VAL A 64 -0.44 1.71 -0.87
N THR A 65 0.77 1.21 -0.65
CA THR A 65 1.56 1.55 0.54
C THR A 65 2.79 2.34 0.13
N ILE A 66 2.93 3.55 0.67
CA ILE A 66 4.14 4.37 0.57
C ILE A 66 4.88 4.24 1.90
N HIS A 67 6.07 3.68 1.88
CA HIS A 67 6.88 3.46 3.07
C HIS A 67 8.23 4.18 2.96
N VAL A 68 8.45 5.16 3.82
CA VAL A 68 9.79 5.75 4.01
C VAL A 68 10.62 4.82 4.89
N GLY A 69 11.42 3.99 4.23
CA GLY A 69 12.37 3.06 4.82
C GLY A 69 13.71 3.72 5.18
N GLU A 70 14.65 2.93 5.69
CA GLU A 70 16.01 3.40 5.94
C GLU A 70 16.84 3.51 4.65
N GLU A 71 16.48 2.75 3.62
CA GLU A 71 17.24 2.66 2.36
C GLU A 71 16.58 3.39 1.18
N ALA A 72 15.26 3.60 1.25
CA ALA A 72 14.45 4.06 0.13
C ALA A 72 13.05 4.50 0.57
N VAL A 73 12.35 5.16 -0.36
CA VAL A 73 10.89 5.23 -0.33
C VAL A 73 10.37 4.05 -1.13
N TRP A 74 9.70 3.11 -0.47
CA TRP A 74 9.09 1.94 -1.09
C TRP A 74 7.65 2.24 -1.49
N LEU A 75 7.24 1.75 -2.65
CA LEU A 75 5.90 1.89 -3.20
C LEU A 75 5.39 0.50 -3.57
N LEU A 76 4.46 0.00 -2.77
CA LEU A 76 3.80 -1.28 -2.97
C LEU A 76 2.40 -1.00 -3.52
N VAL A 77 2.02 -1.68 -4.59
CA VAL A 77 0.68 -1.62 -5.15
C VAL A 77 0.08 -3.02 -5.18
N ASP A 78 -1.08 -3.15 -4.56
CA ASP A 78 -1.73 -4.42 -4.31
C ASP A 78 -3.19 -4.31 -4.77
N ILE A 79 -3.55 -5.04 -5.83
CA ILE A 79 -4.89 -4.99 -6.42
C ILE A 79 -5.60 -6.34 -6.32
N TRP A 80 -6.87 -6.32 -5.92
CA TRP A 80 -7.70 -7.51 -5.79
C TRP A 80 -8.26 -7.94 -7.15
N VAL A 81 -8.06 -9.21 -7.48
CA VAL A 81 -8.73 -9.92 -8.55
C VAL A 81 -9.40 -11.12 -7.90
N ASP A 82 -10.63 -10.92 -7.47
CA ASP A 82 -11.38 -11.86 -6.61
C ASP A 82 -10.60 -12.19 -5.32
N GLU A 83 -10.22 -13.45 -5.11
CA GLU A 83 -9.41 -13.90 -3.97
C GLU A 83 -7.89 -13.73 -4.17
N ILE A 84 -7.45 -13.26 -5.34
CA ILE A 84 -6.04 -13.16 -5.72
C ILE A 84 -5.56 -11.72 -5.55
N LEU A 85 -4.45 -11.53 -4.84
CA LEU A 85 -3.76 -10.25 -4.76
C LEU A 85 -2.65 -10.18 -5.80
N ARG A 86 -2.70 -9.19 -6.69
CA ARG A 86 -1.59 -8.88 -7.61
C ARG A 86 -0.75 -7.76 -7.02
N HIS A 87 0.54 -8.03 -6.91
CA HIS A 87 1.50 -7.17 -6.24
C HIS A 87 2.50 -6.55 -7.22
N PHE A 88 2.81 -5.27 -7.03
CA PHE A 88 3.85 -4.54 -7.77
C PHE A 88 4.72 -3.77 -6.78
N LEU A 89 6.04 -3.92 -6.93
CA LEU A 89 7.03 -3.25 -6.07
C LEU A 89 7.85 -2.23 -6.86
N TYR A 90 7.85 -1.01 -6.36
CA TYR A 90 8.60 0.13 -6.88
C TYR A 90 9.37 0.82 -5.75
N ARG A 91 10.33 1.67 -6.12
CA ARG A 91 11.08 2.46 -5.15
C ARG A 91 11.52 3.80 -5.70
N ALA A 92 11.79 4.74 -4.81
CA ALA A 92 12.52 5.98 -5.06
C ALA A 92 13.70 6.13 -4.09
N SER A 93 14.69 6.93 -4.45
CA SER A 93 15.78 7.29 -3.55
C SER A 93 15.27 8.20 -2.43
N LEU A 94 15.85 8.10 -1.22
CA LEU A 94 15.57 9.06 -0.13
C LEU A 94 15.95 10.50 -0.50
N SER A 95 16.94 10.69 -1.39
CA SER A 95 17.34 12.01 -1.88
C SER A 95 16.42 12.58 -2.98
N ALA A 96 15.55 11.74 -3.55
CA ALA A 96 14.63 12.09 -4.62
C ALA A 96 13.32 11.32 -4.44
N PRO A 97 12.55 11.57 -3.35
CA PRO A 97 11.45 10.71 -2.92
C PRO A 97 10.25 10.70 -3.88
N CYS A 98 10.22 11.59 -4.87
CA CYS A 98 9.18 11.66 -5.89
C CYS A 98 9.55 10.96 -7.22
N GLU A 99 10.78 10.45 -7.33
CA GLU A 99 11.30 9.84 -8.56
C GLU A 99 11.23 8.30 -8.47
N PHE A 100 10.02 7.76 -8.59
CA PHE A 100 9.78 6.32 -8.54
C PHE A 100 10.29 5.59 -9.79
N GLY A 101 10.80 4.38 -9.56
CA GLY A 101 11.26 3.44 -10.58
C GLY A 101 11.02 1.98 -10.16
N PRO A 102 11.43 1.02 -11.00
CA PRO A 102 11.32 -0.41 -10.68
C PRO A 102 11.95 -0.77 -9.33
N GLY A 103 11.33 -1.72 -8.62
CA GLY A 103 11.91 -2.34 -7.43
C GLY A 103 13.20 -3.12 -7.73
N PRO A 104 13.85 -3.69 -6.69
CA PRO A 104 15.18 -4.30 -6.78
C PRO A 104 15.26 -5.55 -7.66
N GLY A 105 14.13 -6.23 -7.95
CA GLY A 105 14.12 -7.43 -8.80
C GLY A 105 14.80 -8.66 -8.17
N ASP A 106 15.08 -8.62 -6.87
CA ASP A 106 15.75 -9.66 -6.09
C ASP A 106 14.77 -10.66 -5.43
N GLY A 107 13.48 -10.52 -5.71
CA GLY A 107 12.41 -11.33 -5.10
C GLY A 107 11.88 -10.76 -3.78
N SER A 108 12.36 -9.60 -3.33
CA SER A 108 11.74 -8.86 -2.23
C SER A 108 10.31 -8.48 -2.58
N MET A 109 9.39 -8.69 -1.63
CA MET A 109 7.97 -8.37 -1.78
C MET A 109 7.53 -7.32 -0.76
N ALA A 110 7.77 -7.58 0.52
CA ALA A 110 7.44 -6.67 1.61
C ALA A 110 8.35 -6.89 2.82
N CYS A 111 8.51 -5.86 3.63
CA CYS A 111 9.09 -5.93 4.97
C CYS A 111 8.00 -6.13 6.04
N VAL A 112 8.43 -6.41 7.27
CA VAL A 112 7.52 -6.70 8.41
C VAL A 112 6.52 -5.59 8.72
N TRP A 113 6.83 -4.33 8.39
CA TRP A 113 5.92 -3.20 8.61
C TRP A 113 4.84 -3.11 7.52
N GLU A 114 5.20 -3.33 6.26
CA GLU A 114 4.25 -3.40 5.14
C GLU A 114 3.32 -4.62 5.26
N MET A 115 3.82 -5.72 5.84
CA MET A 115 3.01 -6.91 6.14
C MET A 115 1.84 -6.63 7.09
N ALA A 116 1.91 -5.59 7.93
CA ALA A 116 0.77 -5.18 8.75
C ALA A 116 -0.40 -4.70 7.87
N VAL A 117 -0.11 -3.91 6.83
CA VAL A 117 -1.13 -3.46 5.86
C VAL A 117 -1.65 -4.64 5.05
N LEU A 118 -0.77 -5.51 4.53
CA LEU A 118 -1.17 -6.71 3.78
C LEU A 118 -2.11 -7.60 4.60
N THR A 119 -1.79 -7.82 5.87
CA THR A 119 -2.61 -8.64 6.78
C THR A 119 -3.95 -7.99 7.06
N HIS A 120 -3.97 -6.68 7.33
CA HIS A 120 -5.20 -5.92 7.55
C HIS A 120 -6.13 -5.99 6.34
N GLU A 121 -5.62 -5.62 5.16
CA GLU A 121 -6.41 -5.57 3.94
C GLU A 121 -6.92 -6.94 3.51
N ARG A 122 -6.12 -8.00 3.67
CA ARG A 122 -6.59 -9.38 3.46
C ARG A 122 -7.77 -9.69 4.37
N ASN A 123 -7.70 -9.34 5.65
CA ASN A 123 -8.77 -9.63 6.61
C ASN A 123 -10.02 -8.81 6.30
N ALA A 124 -9.87 -7.52 5.99
CA ALA A 124 -10.97 -6.64 5.60
C ALA A 124 -11.66 -7.14 4.32
N TRP A 125 -10.89 -7.55 3.30
CA TRP A 125 -11.42 -8.09 2.05
C TRP A 125 -12.22 -9.38 2.29
N VAL A 126 -11.69 -10.30 3.09
CA VAL A 126 -12.41 -11.53 3.45
C VAL A 126 -13.68 -11.22 4.24
N SER A 127 -13.60 -10.35 5.24
CA SER A 127 -14.71 -10.03 6.14
C SER A 127 -15.86 -9.34 5.41
N HIS A 128 -15.56 -8.31 4.62
CA HIS A 128 -16.60 -7.43 4.06
C HIS A 128 -17.02 -7.83 2.65
N VAL A 129 -16.12 -8.44 1.86
CA VAL A 129 -16.38 -8.76 0.46
C VAL A 129 -16.64 -10.26 0.26
N LEU A 130 -15.64 -11.11 0.51
CA LEU A 130 -15.74 -12.54 0.16
C LEU A 130 -16.69 -13.34 1.06
N SER A 131 -16.94 -12.89 2.29
CA SER A 131 -17.93 -13.52 3.19
C SER A 131 -19.38 -13.15 2.85
N HIS A 132 -19.59 -12.18 1.96
CA HIS A 132 -20.92 -11.70 1.53
C HIS A 132 -21.09 -11.85 0.01
N PRO A 133 -21.03 -13.07 -0.56
CA PRO A 133 -20.92 -13.27 -2.01
C PRO A 133 -22.14 -12.78 -2.82
N MET A 134 -23.31 -12.63 -2.18
CA MET A 134 -24.51 -12.10 -2.84
C MET A 134 -24.58 -10.57 -2.79
N GLU A 135 -24.06 -9.97 -1.73
CA GLU A 135 -24.11 -8.52 -1.48
C GLU A 135 -22.80 -8.07 -0.82
N PRO A 136 -21.67 -8.02 -1.55
CA PRO A 136 -20.40 -7.61 -0.96
C PRO A 136 -20.44 -6.16 -0.47
N ASP A 137 -19.96 -5.92 0.75
CA ASP A 137 -19.98 -4.60 1.37
C ASP A 137 -18.67 -3.85 1.11
N TYR A 138 -18.59 -3.24 -0.08
CA TYR A 138 -17.41 -2.45 -0.48
C TYR A 138 -17.25 -1.15 0.33
N GLU A 139 -18.33 -0.58 0.85
CA GLU A 139 -18.27 0.63 1.67
C GLU A 139 -17.66 0.31 3.04
N ALA A 140 -18.10 -0.77 3.68
CA ALA A 140 -17.47 -1.27 4.91
C ALA A 140 -16.01 -1.63 4.69
N TYR A 141 -15.68 -2.29 3.56
CA TYR A 141 -14.29 -2.54 3.19
C TYR A 141 -13.47 -1.24 3.12
N LEU A 142 -13.94 -0.21 2.43
CA LEU A 142 -13.21 1.06 2.30
C LEU A 142 -13.03 1.80 3.63
N ASN A 143 -14.01 1.70 4.54
CA ASN A 143 -13.96 2.33 5.85
C ASN A 143 -13.11 1.55 6.88
N ASP A 144 -12.90 0.25 6.68
CA ASP A 144 -12.05 -0.59 7.54
C ASP A 144 -10.56 -0.38 7.23
N SER A 145 -9.88 0.41 8.06
CA SER A 145 -8.50 0.86 7.81
C SER A 145 -7.57 0.65 8.99
N LEU A 146 -6.31 0.36 8.66
CA LEU A 146 -5.24 0.18 9.65
C LEU A 146 -4.75 1.54 10.17
N LYS A 147 -4.61 1.62 11.50
CA LYS A 147 -3.91 2.72 12.17
C LYS A 147 -3.00 2.18 13.26
N ILE A 148 -1.70 2.45 13.13
CA ILE A 148 -0.68 2.15 14.14
C ILE A 148 -0.03 3.47 14.52
N ALA A 149 -0.15 3.85 15.79
CA ALA A 149 0.61 4.97 16.33
C ALA A 149 2.03 4.49 16.61
N SER A 150 3.04 5.29 16.29
CA SER A 150 4.39 5.06 16.80
C SER A 150 4.57 5.87 18.09
N GLU A 151 5.07 5.22 19.14
CA GLU A 151 5.51 5.88 20.39
C GLU A 151 6.63 6.91 20.15
#